data_AF-R5P861-F1
#
_entry.id   AF-R5P861-F1
#
_cell.length_a   1.000
_cell.length_b   1.000
_cell.length_c   1.000
_cell.angle_alpha   90.00
_cell.angle_beta   90.00
_cell.angle_gamma   90.00
#
_symmetry.space_group_name_H-M   'P 1'
#
loop_
_entity.id
_entity.type
_entity.pdbx_description
1 polymer ?
#
loop_
_entity_poly.entity_id
_entity_poly.type
_entity_poly.pdbx_seq_one_letter_code
_entity_poly.pdbx_strand_id
1 'polypeptide(L)'
;MYSNTKVAEITIDNVLYALDSTTISTCIVLAAWALGKYSKGAVKMHTLLNLRGSILAKIHITDGKWHDSNELDEIVPEPFAFYMMDKGKAFA
;
A
#
# COMPACT_ATOMS: atom_id res chain seq x y z
N MET A 1 22.45 2.82 7.49
CA MET A 1 23.14 4.07 7.92
C MET A 1 22.39 4.86 8.99
N TYR A 2 21.17 4.50 9.43
CA TYR A 2 20.45 5.23 10.50
C TYR A 2 19.80 4.32 11.57
N SER A 3 20.17 3.04 11.65
CA SER A 3 19.51 2.08 12.54
C SER A 3 19.65 2.39 14.04
N ASN A 4 20.60 3.25 14.42
CA ASN A 4 20.91 3.55 15.82
C ASN A 4 20.77 5.04 16.17
N THR A 5 20.14 5.83 15.30
CA THR A 5 19.85 7.24 15.60
C THR A 5 18.50 7.30 16.29
N LYS A 6 18.50 7.68 17.57
CA LYS A 6 17.26 7.95 18.29
C LYS A 6 16.59 9.15 17.62
N VAL A 7 15.52 8.88 16.88
CA VAL A 7 14.70 9.92 16.28
C VAL A 7 14.05 10.67 17.45
N ALA A 8 14.43 11.94 17.65
CA ALA A 8 13.78 12.80 18.63
C ALA A 8 12.27 12.80 18.35
N GLU A 9 11.41 12.89 19.37
CA GLU A 9 9.95 12.89 19.22
C GLU A 9 9.52 13.85 18.09
N ILE A 10 9.26 13.30 16.90
CA ILE A 10 8.84 14.09 15.76
C ILE A 10 7.37 14.37 15.98
N THR A 11 7.05 15.59 16.40
CA THR A 11 5.67 16.05 16.44
C THR A 11 5.35 16.58 15.05
N ILE A 12 4.76 15.73 14.21
CA ILE A 12 4.28 16.11 12.89
C ILE A 12 2.81 16.48 13.04
N ASP A 13 2.48 17.77 12.86
CA ASP A 13 1.09 18.25 12.93
C ASP A 13 0.25 17.72 11.74
N ASN A 14 0.93 17.46 10.62
CA ASN A 14 0.35 16.92 9.40
C ASN A 14 0.01 15.43 9.52
N VAL A 15 -1.03 15.00 8.80
CA VAL A 15 -1.37 13.57 8.72
C VAL A 15 -0.34 12.86 7.84
N LEU A 16 0.20 11.76 8.35
CA LEU A 16 1.12 10.92 7.61
C LEU A 16 0.45 9.58 7.29
N TYR A 17 0.39 9.27 6.00
CA TYR A 17 -0.09 7.99 5.51
C TYR A 17 1.06 7.15 4.98
N ALA A 18 1.04 5.86 5.31
CA ALA A 18 1.88 4.86 4.66
C ALA A 18 1.01 4.03 3.72
N LEU A 19 1.36 3.98 2.44
CA LEU A 19 0.76 3.07 1.50
C LEU A 19 1.66 1.84 1.35
N ASP A 20 1.09 0.68 1.60
CA ASP A 20 1.72 -0.62 1.37
C ASP A 20 0.76 -1.55 0.62
N SER A 21 1.29 -2.65 0.10
CA SER A 21 0.50 -3.67 -0.55
C SER A 21 1.06 -5.06 -0.26
N THR A 22 0.16 -6.02 -0.04
CA THR A 22 0.50 -7.42 0.16
C THR A 22 -0.17 -8.26 -0.91
N THR A 23 0.60 -9.14 -1.55
CA THR A 23 0.06 -10.08 -2.56
C THR A 23 -0.04 -11.47 -1.96
N ILE A 24 -1.24 -12.05 -2.01
CA ILE A 24 -1.54 -13.39 -1.54
C ILE A 24 -1.78 -14.28 -2.76
N SER A 25 -0.99 -15.35 -2.90
CA SER A 25 -1.22 -16.32 -3.96
C SER A 25 -2.46 -17.17 -3.68
N THR A 26 -3.26 -17.44 -4.70
CA THR A 26 -4.50 -18.21 -4.59
C THR A 26 -4.68 -19.17 -5.75
N CYS A 27 -5.54 -20.16 -5.56
CA CYS A 27 -5.94 -21.07 -6.64
C CYS A 27 -6.85 -20.33 -7.62
N ILE A 28 -6.46 -20.25 -8.90
CA ILE A 28 -7.26 -19.56 -9.91
C ILE A 28 -8.61 -20.24 -10.16
N VAL A 29 -8.73 -21.54 -9.86
CA VAL A 29 -10.00 -22.27 -9.95
C VAL A 29 -10.98 -21.80 -8.87
N LEU A 30 -10.48 -21.47 -7.67
CA LEU A 30 -11.31 -21.01 -6.55
C LEU A 30 -11.64 -19.51 -6.66
N ALA A 31 -10.69 -18.71 -7.14
CA ALA A 31 -10.81 -17.27 -7.28
C ALA A 31 -10.57 -16.86 -8.75
N ALA A 32 -11.52 -17.21 -9.62
CA ALA A 32 -11.39 -17.01 -11.07
C ALA A 32 -11.20 -15.54 -11.49
N TRP A 33 -11.66 -14.59 -10.68
CA TRP A 33 -11.48 -13.15 -10.90
C TRP A 33 -10.06 -12.67 -10.54
N ALA A 34 -9.36 -13.37 -9.64
CA ALA A 34 -8.09 -12.95 -9.04
C ALA A 34 -6.91 -13.39 -9.92
N LEU A 35 -6.82 -12.83 -11.13
CA LEU A 35 -5.77 -13.17 -12.09
C LEU A 35 -4.40 -12.70 -11.60
N GLY A 36 -3.44 -13.63 -11.53
CA GLY A 36 -2.05 -13.34 -11.17
C GLY A 36 -1.09 -13.43 -12.36
N LYS A 37 0.20 -13.36 -12.06
CA LYS A 37 1.28 -13.64 -13.02
C LYS A 37 1.49 -15.17 -13.15
N TYR A 38 1.89 -15.63 -14.33
CA TYR A 38 2.32 -17.02 -14.60
C TYR A 38 1.29 -18.11 -14.25
N SER A 39 0.09 -18.01 -14.82
CA SER A 39 -1.00 -19.02 -14.70
C SER A 39 -1.49 -19.33 -13.28
N LYS A 40 -1.09 -18.54 -12.28
CA LYS A 40 -1.56 -18.63 -10.89
C LYS A 40 -2.56 -17.53 -10.59
N GLY A 41 -3.46 -17.79 -9.63
CA GLY A 41 -4.31 -16.74 -9.07
C GLY A 41 -3.53 -15.93 -8.04
N ALA A 42 -3.85 -14.65 -7.92
CA ALA A 42 -3.30 -13.77 -6.90
C ALA A 42 -4.30 -12.67 -6.55
N VAL A 43 -4.45 -12.43 -5.25
CA VAL A 43 -5.17 -11.28 -4.70
C VAL A 43 -4.14 -10.31 -4.16
N LYS A 44 -4.26 -9.03 -4.49
CA LYS A 44 -3.43 -7.98 -3.92
C LYS A 44 -4.29 -7.07 -3.05
N MET A 45 -3.82 -6.83 -1.84
CA MET A 45 -4.45 -5.96 -0.86
C MET A 45 -3.57 -4.74 -0.70
N HIS A 46 -4.11 -3.58 -1.06
CA HIS A 46 -3.47 -2.29 -0.88
C HIS A 46 -4.02 -1.64 0.36
N THR A 47 -3.13 -1.18 1.23
CA THR A 47 -3.47 -0.65 2.54
C THR A 47 -2.89 0.74 2.69
N LEU A 48 -3.78 1.69 2.99
CA LEU A 48 -3.41 3.04 3.40
C LEU A 48 -3.52 3.12 4.92
N LEU A 49 -2.39 3.29 5.59
CA LEU A 49 -2.30 3.32 7.05
C LEU A 49 -2.08 4.75 7.53
N ASN A 50 -2.93 5.25 8.42
CA ASN A 50 -2.70 6.51 9.13
C ASN A 50 -1.69 6.26 10.27
N LEU A 51 -0.50 6.84 10.15
CA LEU A 51 0.62 6.61 11.07
C LEU A 51 0.47 7.34 12.41
N ARG A 52 -0.50 8.25 12.57
CA ARG A 52 -0.76 8.91 13.86
C ARG A 52 -1.38 7.96 14.89
N GLY A 53 -2.13 6.96 14.43
CA GLY A 53 -2.83 6.02 15.30
C GLY A 53 -2.72 4.55 14.89
N SER A 54 -1.93 4.24 13.86
CA SER A 54 -1.89 2.92 13.22
C SER A 54 -3.27 2.41 12.78
N ILE A 55 -4.15 3.34 12.35
CA ILE A 55 -5.51 3.03 11.91
C ILE A 55 -5.51 2.86 10.40
N LEU A 56 -6.15 1.79 9.92
CA LEU A 56 -6.38 1.57 8.50
C LEU A 56 -7.34 2.64 7.97
N ALA A 57 -6.87 3.46 7.03
CA ALA A 57 -7.67 4.50 6.38
C ALA A 57 -8.38 3.97 5.12
N LYS A 58 -7.74 3.06 4.38
CA LYS A 58 -8.32 2.43 3.18
C LYS A 58 -7.76 1.03 2.97
N ILE A 59 -8.62 0.13 2.52
CA ILE A 59 -8.23 -1.15 1.95
C ILE A 59 -8.82 -1.22 0.53
N HIS A 60 -7.98 -1.50 -0.45
CA HIS A 60 -8.40 -1.78 -1.81
C HIS A 60 -7.94 -3.19 -2.19
N ILE A 61 -8.86 -4.04 -2.64
CA ILE A 61 -8.58 -5.43 -2.99
C ILE A 61 -8.69 -5.57 -4.50
N THR A 62 -7.60 -5.99 -5.13
CA THR A 62 -7.50 -6.17 -6.58
C THR A 62 -6.97 -7.56 -6.91
N ASP A 63 -6.95 -7.89 -8.20
CA ASP A 63 -6.17 -9.02 -8.67
C ASP A 63 -4.65 -8.73 -8.57
N GLY A 64 -3.83 -9.74 -8.86
CA GLY A 64 -2.37 -9.63 -8.81
C GLY A 64 -1.71 -8.96 -10.02
N LYS A 65 -2.49 -8.52 -11.02
CA LYS A 65 -1.99 -7.77 -12.18
C LYS A 65 -2.03 -6.26 -11.96
N TRP A 66 -2.94 -5.78 -11.12
CA TRP A 66 -3.00 -4.37 -10.72
C TRP A 66 -1.62 -3.90 -10.21
N HIS A 67 -1.18 -2.70 -10.54
CA HIS A 67 0.12 -2.18 -10.11
C HIS A 67 -0.01 -1.29 -8.86
N ASP A 68 1.00 -1.25 -7.99
CA ASP A 68 0.92 -0.43 -6.76
C ASP A 68 0.85 1.07 -7.07
N SER A 69 1.42 1.52 -8.19
CA SER A 69 1.33 2.92 -8.63
C SER A 69 -0.10 3.35 -8.95
N ASN A 70 -0.97 2.43 -9.39
CA ASN A 70 -2.35 2.74 -9.75
C ASN A 70 -3.17 3.11 -8.51
N GLU A 71 -2.73 2.74 -7.31
CA GLU A 71 -3.41 3.12 -6.06
C GLU A 71 -3.38 4.63 -5.83
N LEU A 72 -2.40 5.34 -6.37
CA LEU A 72 -2.34 6.80 -6.26
C LEU A 72 -3.52 7.47 -6.98
N ASP A 73 -3.96 6.93 -8.10
CA ASP A 73 -5.13 7.44 -8.84
C ASP A 73 -6.45 7.16 -8.10
N GLU A 74 -6.47 6.14 -7.25
CA GLU A 74 -7.61 5.74 -6.44
C GLU A 74 -7.71 6.52 -5.10
N ILE A 75 -6.68 7.28 -4.72
CA ILE A 75 -6.65 8.05 -3.48
C ILE A 75 -7.07 9.50 -3.78
N VAL A 76 -8.06 9.99 -3.03
CA VAL A 76 -8.36 11.42 -3.00
C VAL A 76 -7.38 12.07 -2.00
N PRO A 77 -6.48 12.96 -2.44
CA PRO A 77 -5.47 13.53 -1.56
C PRO A 77 -6.12 14.48 -0.54
N GLU A 78 -5.78 14.28 0.73
CA GLU A 78 -6.19 15.18 1.81
C GLU A 78 -5.25 16.39 1.89
N PRO A 79 -5.78 17.62 2.04
CA PRO A 79 -4.94 18.80 2.21
C PRO A 79 -3.94 18.63 3.35
N PHE A 80 -2.69 19.01 3.09
CA PHE A 80 -1.58 18.94 4.06
C PHE A 80 -1.19 17.53 4.51
N ALA A 81 -1.76 16.46 3.94
CA ALA A 81 -1.33 15.10 4.23
C ALA A 81 -0.08 14.70 3.43
N PHE A 82 0.78 13.90 4.06
CA PHE A 82 1.93 13.29 3.42
C PHE A 82 1.68 11.81 3.18
N TYR A 83 1.98 11.33 1.98
CA TYR A 83 1.83 9.93 1.59
C TYR A 83 3.22 9.32 1.34
N MET A 84 3.56 8.30 2.10
CA MET A 84 4.83 7.60 2.01
C MET A 84 4.63 6.23 1.35
N MET A 85 5.50 5.91 0.40
CA MET A 85 5.53 4.64 -0.34
C MET A 85 6.96 4.10 -0.42
N ASP A 86 7.10 2.78 -0.50
CA ASP A 86 8.39 2.16 -0.79
C ASP A 86 8.81 2.43 -2.25
N LYS A 87 10.10 2.73 -2.43
CA LYS A 87 10.75 2.93 -3.73
C LYS A 87 10.66 1.69 -4.61
N GLY A 88 10.69 0.48 -4.04
CA GLY A 88 10.58 -0.78 -4.80
C GLY A 88 9.23 -0.95 -5.53
N LYS A 89 8.24 -0.11 -5.21
CA LYS A 89 6.89 -0.11 -5.78
C LYS A 89 6.59 1.14 -6.62
N ALA A 90 7.57 2.04 -6.77
CA ALA A 90 7.42 3.28 -7.50
C ALA A 90 7.76 3.11 -9.01
N PHE A 91 6.83 3.57 -9.85
CA PHE A 91 6.94 3.96 -11.27
C PHE A 91 8.06 3.32 -12.12
N ALA A 92 7.66 2.48 -13.09
CA ALA A 92 8.37 2.33 -14.35
C ALA A 92 7.82 3.35 -15.36
#